data_AF-A0A7C2EUS5-F1
#
_entry.id   AF-A0A7C2EUS5-F1
#
_cell.length_a   1.000
_cell.length_b   1.000
_cell.length_c   1.000
_cell.angle_alpha   90.00
_cell.angle_beta   90.00
_cell.angle_gamma   90.00
#
_symmetry.space_group_name_H-M   'P 1'
#
loop_
_entity.id
_entity.type
_entity.pdbx_description
1 polymer ?
#
loop_
_entity_poly.entity_id
_entity_poly.type
_entity_poly.pdbx_seq_one_letter_code
_entity_poly.pdbx_strand_id
1 'polypeptide(L)'
;MDTVRQQAHKRFRNMRFGMFIHWGIYSLLERGEWVMYHEKIPVHAYEKLTQQFNPVLYNPREWVSIARRAGMRYITITAKHHDGFCMYDTALTDYKITNTPFKRDAIGELVRECRRQKVAIFFYYSPLDWHHVAYNTDWETYTRYWHGQVLELVRKYKPIGIWLDGCWHKPENLDTTWRLSELYQAIRRIAPGILIGNNHHQQPLPDEDIQTFEQDLPGENTAGFNKAMPTEGVLYETCMTINNSWGYNAHDHNHKSPEHLIRLLAECAGRDANLLLNVGPKPDGTIQAEHIERLEAVGRWLRANGKAIYGTRGRVFSSTPWGAATRTNGSIYLHIWNPPEHSYLALSMSATRIKQACLLATGEPVKIRHANNQVFVQVPHPLPDSANTVIQLEVS
;
A
#
# COMPACT_ATOMS: atom_id res chain seq x y z
N MET A 1 10.68 -16.72 15.25
CA MET A 1 9.51 -15.82 15.24
C MET A 1 8.34 -16.54 15.90
N ASP A 2 7.60 -15.86 16.76
CA ASP A 2 6.36 -16.39 17.35
C ASP A 2 5.35 -16.79 16.26
N THR A 3 4.66 -17.92 16.47
CA THR A 3 3.62 -18.47 15.60
C THR A 3 2.56 -17.44 15.19
N VAL A 4 2.23 -16.49 16.07
CA VAL A 4 1.25 -15.41 15.79
C VAL A 4 1.79 -14.43 14.73
N ARG A 5 3.05 -14.02 14.82
CA ARG A 5 3.70 -13.10 13.86
C ARG A 5 3.83 -13.74 12.48
N GLN A 6 4.15 -15.04 12.42
CA GLN A 6 4.19 -15.80 11.17
C GLN A 6 2.82 -15.90 10.48
N GLN A 7 1.74 -16.07 11.26
CA GLN A 7 0.38 -16.05 10.72
C GLN A 7 0.01 -14.68 10.15
N ALA A 8 0.41 -13.59 10.83
CA ALA A 8 0.21 -12.22 10.33
C ALA A 8 0.94 -11.99 9.00
N HIS A 9 2.20 -12.43 8.90
CA HIS A 9 2.99 -12.39 7.65
C HIS A 9 2.28 -13.13 6.51
N LYS A 10 1.84 -14.36 6.76
CA LYS A 10 1.11 -15.16 5.75
C LYS A 10 -0.18 -14.46 5.32
N ARG A 11 -0.93 -13.90 6.26
CA ARG A 11 -2.16 -13.16 5.98
C ARG A 11 -1.89 -11.95 5.09
N PHE A 12 -0.87 -11.15 5.40
CA PHE A 12 -0.51 -9.98 4.62
C PHE A 12 -0.06 -10.32 3.19
N ARG A 13 0.81 -11.33 3.03
CA ARG A 13 1.23 -11.79 1.68
C ARG A 13 0.09 -12.31 0.83
N ASN A 14 -0.97 -12.80 1.45
CA ASN A 14 -2.15 -13.29 0.73
C ASN A 14 -3.11 -12.16 0.34
N MET A 15 -3.02 -10.99 0.98
CA MET A 15 -3.90 -9.83 0.73
C MET A 15 -3.57 -9.13 -0.59
N ARG A 16 -2.28 -8.96 -0.91
CA ARG A 16 -1.72 -8.44 -2.18
C ARG A 16 -2.06 -7.01 -2.59
N PHE A 17 -3.23 -6.50 -2.23
CA PHE A 17 -3.70 -5.21 -2.70
C PHE A 17 -4.40 -4.43 -1.58
N GLY A 18 -3.92 -3.22 -1.31
CA GLY A 18 -4.44 -2.32 -0.30
C GLY A 18 -4.67 -0.91 -0.83
N MET A 19 -5.52 -0.15 -0.13
CA MET A 19 -5.74 1.27 -0.38
C MET A 19 -4.89 2.11 0.58
N PHE A 20 -4.10 3.04 0.05
CA PHE A 20 -3.52 4.10 0.86
C PHE A 20 -4.48 5.29 0.86
N ILE A 21 -4.63 5.97 2.01
CA ILE A 21 -5.42 7.18 2.12
C ILE A 21 -4.57 8.26 2.79
N HIS A 22 -4.23 9.29 2.03
CA HIS A 22 -3.64 10.52 2.53
C HIS A 22 -4.72 11.59 2.66
N TRP A 23 -5.19 11.76 3.90
CA TRP A 23 -6.19 12.76 4.21
C TRP A 23 -5.86 13.52 5.51
N GLY A 24 -6.02 14.82 5.48
CA GLY A 24 -5.72 15.73 6.57
C GLY A 24 -6.13 17.16 6.23
N ILE A 25 -5.85 18.11 7.12
CA ILE A 25 -6.19 19.52 6.91
C ILE A 25 -5.48 20.14 5.69
N TYR A 26 -4.36 19.59 5.22
CA TYR A 26 -3.73 19.98 3.95
C TYR A 26 -4.69 19.88 2.76
N SER A 27 -5.71 19.02 2.83
CA SER A 27 -6.72 18.90 1.76
C SER A 27 -7.51 20.20 1.54
N LEU A 28 -7.62 21.08 2.54
CA LEU A 28 -8.24 22.41 2.38
C LEU A 28 -7.43 23.34 1.47
N LEU A 29 -6.12 23.10 1.34
CA LEU A 29 -5.25 23.89 0.48
C LEU A 29 -5.18 23.34 -0.95
N GLU A 30 -5.61 22.09 -1.16
CA GLU A 30 -5.73 21.48 -2.49
C GLU A 30 -4.43 21.48 -3.32
N ARG A 31 -3.27 21.44 -2.67
CA ARG A 31 -1.93 21.49 -3.31
C ARG A 31 -0.97 20.43 -2.75
N GLY A 32 -1.51 19.32 -2.25
CA GLY A 32 -0.73 18.23 -1.67
C GLY A 32 -0.35 18.45 -0.20
N GLU A 33 0.11 17.37 0.42
CA GLU A 33 0.39 17.24 1.86
C GLU A 33 1.69 17.93 2.32
N TRP A 34 2.60 18.21 1.39
CA TRP A 34 3.85 18.95 1.64
C TRP A 34 3.72 20.47 1.56
N VAL A 35 2.51 20.99 1.29
CA VAL A 35 2.25 22.42 1.05
C VAL A 35 2.76 23.32 2.19
N MET A 36 2.59 22.89 3.45
CA MET A 36 3.09 23.64 4.62
C MET A 36 4.59 23.89 4.53
N TYR A 37 5.36 22.86 4.16
CA TYR A 37 6.81 22.91 4.07
C TYR A 37 7.29 23.67 2.82
N HIS A 38 6.76 23.34 1.64
CA HIS A 38 7.17 23.94 0.38
C HIS A 38 6.87 25.44 0.30
N GLU A 39 5.71 25.86 0.78
CA GLU A 39 5.30 27.27 0.79
C GLU A 39 5.77 28.01 2.06
N LYS A 40 6.49 27.33 2.97
CA LYS A 40 6.99 27.87 4.24
C LYS A 40 5.88 28.55 5.07
N ILE A 41 4.71 27.93 5.09
CA ILE A 41 3.56 28.45 5.82
C ILE A 41 3.87 28.40 7.32
N PRO A 42 3.84 29.53 8.04
CA PRO A 42 4.08 29.53 9.47
C PRO A 42 3.08 28.65 10.23
N VAL A 43 3.54 27.95 11.27
CA VAL A 43 2.69 27.05 12.09
C VAL A 43 1.39 27.71 12.51
N HIS A 44 1.46 28.91 13.11
CA HIS A 44 0.28 29.66 13.58
C HIS A 44 -0.70 30.05 12.46
N ALA A 45 -0.24 30.15 11.22
CA ALA A 45 -1.11 30.42 10.07
C ALA A 45 -1.78 29.12 9.59
N TYR A 46 -1.01 28.03 9.53
CA TYR A 46 -1.49 26.71 9.13
C TYR A 46 -2.50 26.13 10.13
N GLU A 47 -2.31 26.35 11.43
CA GLU A 47 -3.24 25.93 12.49
C GLU A 47 -4.67 26.47 12.31
N LYS A 48 -4.83 27.62 11.64
CA LYS A 48 -6.16 28.21 11.37
C LYS A 48 -7.02 27.33 10.46
N LEU A 49 -6.43 26.40 9.71
CA LEU A 49 -7.17 25.43 8.90
C LEU A 49 -8.07 24.53 9.76
N THR A 50 -7.69 24.29 11.03
CA THR A 50 -8.52 23.53 11.98
C THR A 50 -9.89 24.16 12.23
N GLN A 51 -10.01 25.49 12.08
CA GLN A 51 -11.27 26.22 12.26
C GLN A 51 -12.23 26.02 11.06
N GLN A 52 -11.70 25.58 9.92
CA GLN A 52 -12.45 25.39 8.68
C GLN A 52 -12.71 23.93 8.35
N PHE A 53 -11.90 23.01 8.90
CA PHE A 53 -11.96 21.59 8.54
C PHE A 53 -13.25 20.91 9.03
N ASN A 54 -14.23 20.79 8.13
CA ASN A 54 -15.52 20.19 8.37
C ASN A 54 -15.96 19.30 7.18
N PRO A 55 -15.50 18.05 7.12
CA PRO A 55 -15.80 17.15 6.02
C PRO A 55 -17.23 16.60 6.10
N VAL A 56 -18.19 17.41 5.66
CA VAL A 56 -19.63 17.13 5.75
C VAL A 56 -20.09 15.91 4.93
N LEU A 57 -19.31 15.49 3.94
CA LEU A 57 -19.57 14.33 3.09
C LEU A 57 -18.71 13.12 3.47
N TYR A 58 -17.93 13.18 4.55
CA TYR A 58 -17.16 12.03 5.03
C TYR A 58 -18.08 10.85 5.36
N ASN A 59 -17.88 9.77 4.61
CA ASN A 59 -18.63 8.54 4.75
C ASN A 59 -17.68 7.33 4.73
N PRO A 60 -17.30 6.77 5.90
CA PRO A 60 -16.40 5.62 5.95
C PRO A 60 -16.99 4.39 5.27
N ARG A 61 -18.33 4.25 5.22
CA ARG A 61 -18.98 3.13 4.53
C ARG A 61 -18.65 3.18 3.05
N GLU A 62 -18.72 4.35 2.44
CA GLU A 62 -18.43 4.50 1.03
C GLU A 62 -16.95 4.25 0.76
N TRP A 63 -16.03 4.79 1.57
CA TRP A 63 -14.59 4.53 1.41
C TRP A 63 -14.25 3.04 1.45
N VAL A 64 -14.77 2.32 2.45
CA VAL A 64 -14.53 0.87 2.60
C VAL A 64 -15.22 0.09 1.48
N SER A 65 -16.39 0.54 1.01
CA SER A 65 -17.07 -0.07 -0.13
C SER A 65 -16.33 0.14 -1.45
N ILE A 66 -15.75 1.32 -1.70
CA ILE A 66 -14.87 1.59 -2.85
C ILE A 66 -13.68 0.62 -2.83
N ALA A 67 -12.98 0.52 -1.69
CA ALA A 67 -11.85 -0.41 -1.54
C ALA A 67 -12.25 -1.85 -1.87
N ARG A 68 -13.41 -2.31 -1.37
CA ARG A 68 -13.91 -3.67 -1.67
C ARG A 68 -14.29 -3.87 -3.12
N ARG A 69 -14.97 -2.90 -3.76
CA ARG A 69 -15.33 -2.98 -5.19
C ARG A 69 -14.08 -3.05 -6.06
N ALA A 70 -13.01 -2.38 -5.65
CA ALA A 70 -11.68 -2.44 -6.28
C ALA A 70 -10.92 -3.75 -6.02
N GLY A 71 -11.39 -4.59 -5.10
CA GLY A 71 -10.72 -5.83 -4.70
C GLY A 71 -9.65 -5.67 -3.60
N MET A 72 -9.47 -4.48 -3.04
CA MET A 72 -8.50 -4.26 -1.96
C MET A 72 -8.92 -5.00 -0.68
N ARG A 73 -7.92 -5.50 0.06
CA ARG A 73 -8.10 -6.33 1.27
C ARG A 73 -7.76 -5.60 2.57
N TYR A 74 -7.08 -4.47 2.46
CA TYR A 74 -6.72 -3.63 3.59
C TYR A 74 -6.67 -2.15 3.20
N ILE A 75 -6.76 -1.29 4.21
CA ILE A 75 -6.60 0.16 4.09
C ILE A 75 -5.47 0.59 5.04
N THR A 76 -4.58 1.45 4.54
CA THR A 76 -3.62 2.22 5.35
C THR A 76 -4.03 3.68 5.28
N ILE A 77 -4.26 4.33 6.42
CA ILE A 77 -4.70 5.73 6.48
C ILE A 77 -3.78 6.57 7.36
N THR A 78 -3.52 7.82 6.95
CA THR A 78 -2.80 8.82 7.73
C THR A 78 -3.51 9.14 9.04
N ALA A 79 -3.07 8.53 10.14
CA ALA A 79 -3.50 8.92 11.49
C ALA A 79 -2.88 10.26 11.91
N LYS A 80 -1.64 10.52 11.47
CA LYS A 80 -0.95 11.80 11.55
C LYS A 80 0.06 11.91 10.41
N HIS A 81 0.07 13.01 9.67
CA HIS A 81 1.09 13.31 8.65
C HIS A 81 2.18 14.24 9.22
N HIS A 82 3.14 14.67 8.39
CA HIS A 82 4.24 15.54 8.80
C HIS A 82 3.79 16.89 9.35
N ASP A 83 2.61 17.38 8.97
CA ASP A 83 2.03 18.63 9.49
C ASP A 83 1.59 18.52 10.96
N GLY A 84 1.67 17.33 11.57
CA GLY A 84 1.38 17.08 12.98
C GLY A 84 -0.10 16.92 13.31
N PHE A 85 -1.01 17.13 12.35
CA PHE A 85 -2.45 17.08 12.62
C PHE A 85 -2.95 15.66 12.81
N CYS A 86 -3.58 15.38 13.97
CA CYS A 86 -4.07 14.05 14.30
C CYS A 86 -5.51 13.84 13.78
N MET A 87 -5.69 12.84 12.91
CA MET A 87 -6.99 12.47 12.33
C MET A 87 -7.85 11.59 13.24
N TYR A 88 -7.45 11.44 14.51
CA TYR A 88 -8.10 10.63 15.53
C TYR A 88 -8.15 11.38 16.86
N ASP A 89 -9.03 10.93 17.75
CA ASP A 89 -9.15 11.54 19.07
C ASP A 89 -8.06 11.05 20.04
N THR A 90 -6.89 11.68 19.99
CA THR A 90 -5.76 11.46 20.90
C THR A 90 -5.88 12.28 22.17
N ALA A 91 -5.44 11.73 23.31
CA ALA A 91 -5.34 12.48 24.56
C ALA A 91 -4.07 13.37 24.66
N LEU A 92 -3.16 13.30 23.70
CA LEU A 92 -1.80 13.86 23.82
C LEU A 92 -1.61 15.23 23.14
N THR A 93 -2.58 15.70 22.37
CA THR A 93 -2.56 17.05 21.76
C THR A 93 -3.97 17.55 21.48
N ASP A 94 -4.14 18.87 21.49
CA ASP A 94 -5.35 19.53 21.00
C ASP A 94 -5.35 19.76 19.49
N TYR A 95 -4.23 19.51 18.81
CA TYR A 95 -4.11 19.62 17.36
C TYR A 95 -4.63 18.36 16.65
N LYS A 96 -5.94 18.15 16.77
CA LYS A 96 -6.64 16.93 16.36
C LYS A 96 -8.03 17.20 15.79
N ILE A 97 -8.55 16.23 15.04
CA ILE A 97 -9.82 16.33 14.33
C ILE A 97 -11.05 16.58 15.22
N THR A 98 -11.05 16.09 16.47
CA THR A 98 -12.16 16.31 17.41
C THR A 98 -12.24 17.77 17.90
N ASN A 99 -11.19 18.57 17.68
CA ASN A 99 -11.17 20.00 17.98
C ASN A 99 -11.55 20.90 16.79
N THR A 100 -11.84 20.36 15.61
CA THR A 100 -12.37 21.13 14.45
C THR A 100 -13.90 21.24 14.49
N PRO A 101 -14.58 21.96 13.57
CA PRO A 101 -16.04 21.93 13.48
C PRO A 101 -16.63 20.53 13.23
N PHE A 102 -15.83 19.57 12.75
CA PHE A 102 -16.26 18.19 12.53
C PHE A 102 -16.58 17.42 13.81
N LYS A 103 -15.83 17.69 14.88
CA LYS A 103 -15.97 17.13 16.25
C LYS A 103 -15.92 15.60 16.40
N ARG A 104 -15.84 14.83 15.31
CA ARG A 104 -15.93 13.37 15.30
C ARG A 104 -14.56 12.70 15.13
N ASP A 105 -14.42 11.52 15.71
CA ASP A 105 -13.25 10.65 15.55
C ASP A 105 -13.32 9.86 14.23
N ALA A 106 -12.79 10.45 13.16
CA ALA A 106 -12.83 9.86 11.81
C ALA A 106 -12.15 8.49 11.75
N ILE A 107 -10.96 8.34 12.35
CA ILE A 107 -10.28 7.04 12.40
C ILE A 107 -11.12 6.00 13.15
N GLY A 108 -11.72 6.34 14.29
CA GLY A 108 -12.60 5.44 15.02
C GLY A 108 -13.81 4.98 14.19
N GLU A 109 -14.41 5.89 13.41
CA GLU A 109 -15.49 5.57 12.48
C GLU A 109 -15.05 4.63 11.35
N LEU A 110 -13.91 4.91 10.71
CA LEU A 110 -13.35 4.05 9.66
C LEU A 110 -13.02 2.65 10.18
N VAL A 111 -12.43 2.55 11.38
CA VAL A 111 -12.11 1.26 12.00
C VAL A 111 -13.36 0.39 12.20
N ARG A 112 -14.45 0.99 12.71
CA ARG A 112 -15.73 0.27 12.90
C ARG A 112 -16.24 -0.26 11.56
N GLU A 113 -16.12 0.54 10.52
CA GLU A 113 -16.61 0.20 9.19
C GLU A 113 -15.75 -0.84 8.47
N CYS A 114 -14.42 -0.75 8.58
CA CYS A 114 -13.48 -1.77 8.14
C CYS A 114 -13.82 -3.14 8.78
N ARG A 115 -14.09 -3.17 10.09
CA ARG A 115 -14.52 -4.39 10.79
C ARG A 115 -15.85 -4.91 10.24
N ARG A 116 -16.83 -4.03 10.03
CA ARG A 116 -18.15 -4.39 9.47
C ARG A 116 -18.06 -5.03 8.10
N GLN A 117 -17.22 -4.48 7.22
CA GLN A 117 -17.05 -4.98 5.85
C GLN A 117 -15.88 -5.97 5.67
N LYS A 118 -15.22 -6.36 6.76
CA LYS A 118 -14.08 -7.31 6.78
C LYS A 118 -12.88 -6.85 5.94
N VAL A 119 -12.58 -5.57 5.96
CA VAL A 119 -11.35 -4.98 5.41
C VAL A 119 -10.36 -4.76 6.55
N ALA A 120 -9.11 -5.19 6.38
CA ALA A 120 -8.11 -4.99 7.42
C ALA A 120 -7.62 -3.54 7.44
N ILE A 121 -7.06 -3.07 8.56
CA ILE A 121 -6.66 -1.68 8.71
C ILE A 121 -5.26 -1.54 9.29
N PHE A 122 -4.47 -0.67 8.67
CA PHE A 122 -3.18 -0.17 9.12
C PHE A 122 -3.31 1.33 9.42
N PHE A 123 -2.43 1.84 10.28
CA PHE A 123 -2.26 3.29 10.44
C PHE A 123 -0.91 3.72 9.94
N TYR A 124 -0.93 4.68 9.03
CA TYR A 124 0.22 5.52 8.77
C TYR A 124 0.39 6.50 9.92
N TYR A 125 1.62 6.67 10.38
CA TYR A 125 1.96 7.67 11.38
C TYR A 125 3.33 8.27 11.08
N SER A 126 3.42 9.60 11.06
CA SER A 126 4.68 10.32 10.87
C SER A 126 5.38 10.69 12.19
N PRO A 127 6.57 10.16 12.51
CA PRO A 127 7.42 10.72 13.55
C PRO A 127 8.08 12.05 13.15
N LEU A 128 8.15 12.42 11.86
CA LEU A 128 8.42 13.81 11.48
C LEU A 128 7.22 14.69 11.87
N ASP A 129 7.49 15.86 12.44
CA ASP A 129 6.44 16.75 12.94
C ASP A 129 6.85 18.22 12.80
N TRP A 130 6.15 18.95 11.93
CA TRP A 130 6.35 20.37 11.67
C TRP A 130 5.61 21.27 12.66
N HIS A 131 4.79 20.69 13.56
CA HIS A 131 3.97 21.42 14.51
C HIS A 131 4.56 21.39 15.92
N HIS A 132 4.95 20.22 16.42
CA HIS A 132 5.33 20.03 17.82
C HIS A 132 6.70 20.66 18.11
N VAL A 133 6.74 21.73 18.93
CA VAL A 133 7.97 22.50 19.25
C VAL A 133 9.14 21.60 19.72
N ALA A 134 8.85 20.62 20.57
CA ALA A 134 9.86 19.69 21.10
C ALA A 134 10.60 18.88 20.01
N TYR A 135 10.05 18.74 18.80
CA TYR A 135 10.74 18.10 17.67
C TYR A 135 12.12 18.71 17.41
N ASN A 136 12.25 20.02 17.61
CA ASN A 136 13.50 20.76 17.41
C ASN A 136 14.20 21.20 18.71
N THR A 137 13.51 21.15 19.86
CA THR A 137 14.03 21.72 21.12
C THR A 137 14.24 20.73 22.26
N ASP A 138 13.46 19.64 22.30
CA ASP A 138 13.52 18.64 23.38
C ASP A 138 13.11 17.27 22.84
N TRP A 139 14.14 16.53 22.39
CA TRP A 139 13.95 15.25 21.74
C TRP A 139 13.37 14.16 22.66
N GLU A 140 13.66 14.22 23.96
CA GLU A 140 13.16 13.26 24.93
C GLU A 140 11.65 13.47 25.16
N THR A 141 11.22 14.73 25.29
CA THR A 141 9.80 15.08 25.33
C THR A 141 9.09 14.68 24.04
N TYR A 142 9.69 14.97 22.88
CA TYR A 142 9.10 14.58 21.60
C TYR A 142 8.99 13.05 21.47
N THR A 143 10.02 12.31 21.86
CA THR A 143 10.01 10.84 21.82
C THR A 143 8.88 10.25 22.65
N ARG A 144 8.68 10.74 23.88
CA ARG A 144 7.53 10.32 24.70
C ARG A 144 6.20 10.64 24.04
N TYR A 145 6.06 11.81 23.42
CA TYR A 145 4.84 12.23 22.73
C TYR A 145 4.49 11.28 21.58
N TRP A 146 5.41 11.09 20.63
CA TRP A 146 5.08 10.33 19.42
C TRP A 146 5.04 8.81 19.66
N HIS A 147 5.87 8.26 20.56
CA HIS A 147 5.71 6.87 21.02
C HIS A 147 4.36 6.69 21.72
N GLY A 148 3.99 7.64 22.59
CA GLY A 148 2.69 7.64 23.27
C GLY A 148 1.52 7.58 22.30
N GLN A 149 1.55 8.39 21.24
CA GLN A 149 0.52 8.41 20.19
C GLN A 149 0.44 7.10 19.40
N VAL A 150 1.58 6.52 18.99
CA VAL A 150 1.57 5.21 18.31
C VAL A 150 1.00 4.12 19.23
N LEU A 151 1.40 4.10 20.49
CA LEU A 151 0.89 3.12 21.45
C LEU A 151 -0.61 3.35 21.78
N GLU A 152 -1.09 4.59 21.78
CA GLU A 152 -2.51 4.92 21.90
C GLU A 152 -3.30 4.37 20.71
N LEU A 153 -2.83 4.59 19.47
CA LEU A 153 -3.44 4.04 18.25
C LEU A 153 -3.56 2.50 18.31
N VAL A 154 -2.48 1.83 18.70
CA VAL A 154 -2.45 0.36 18.80
C VAL A 154 -3.45 -0.13 19.85
N ARG A 155 -3.49 0.46 21.04
CA ARG A 155 -4.41 0.06 22.12
C ARG A 155 -5.87 0.34 21.78
N LYS A 156 -6.16 1.55 21.30
CA LYS A 156 -7.54 2.04 21.09
C LYS A 156 -8.21 1.35 19.91
N TYR A 157 -7.50 1.23 18.79
CA TYR A 157 -8.12 0.80 17.52
C TYR A 157 -7.70 -0.59 17.06
N LYS A 158 -6.68 -1.20 17.66
CA LYS A 158 -6.23 -2.58 17.37
C LYS A 158 -6.05 -2.84 15.86
N PRO A 159 -5.21 -2.04 15.16
CA PRO A 159 -4.93 -2.24 13.75
C PRO A 159 -4.18 -3.56 13.53
N ILE A 160 -4.14 -4.03 12.29
CA ILE A 160 -3.28 -5.18 11.94
C ILE A 160 -1.83 -4.76 11.71
N GLY A 161 -1.54 -3.47 11.55
CA GLY A 161 -0.18 -2.96 11.44
C GLY A 161 -0.05 -1.45 11.58
N ILE A 162 1.20 -1.00 11.75
CA ILE A 162 1.63 0.40 11.75
C ILE A 162 2.60 0.60 10.59
N TRP A 163 2.44 1.71 9.88
CA TRP A 163 3.27 2.16 8.78
C TRP A 163 3.90 3.50 9.16
N LEU A 164 5.20 3.52 9.46
CA LEU A 164 5.90 4.72 9.90
C LEU A 164 6.55 5.44 8.73
N ASP A 165 6.67 6.76 8.83
CA ASP A 165 7.29 7.61 7.80
C ASP A 165 7.92 8.88 8.37
N GLY A 166 8.99 9.37 7.73
CA GLY A 166 9.68 10.59 8.16
C GLY A 166 10.87 10.34 9.08
N CYS A 167 11.13 9.09 9.48
CA CYS A 167 12.36 8.76 10.21
C CYS A 167 13.63 9.03 9.37
N TRP A 168 13.50 9.03 8.04
CA TRP A 168 14.55 9.42 7.10
C TRP A 168 15.02 10.88 7.27
N HIS A 169 14.27 11.74 7.97
CA HIS A 169 14.68 13.14 8.23
C HIS A 169 15.85 13.26 9.21
N LYS A 170 16.05 12.25 10.07
CA LYS A 170 17.23 12.12 10.94
C LYS A 170 17.80 10.70 10.75
N PRO A 171 18.49 10.45 9.64
CA PRO A 171 18.85 9.09 9.21
C PRO A 171 20.04 8.51 9.98
N GLU A 172 20.85 9.36 10.66
CA GLU A 172 22.02 8.94 11.40
C GLU A 172 21.63 8.14 12.64
N ASN A 173 22.27 6.99 12.83
CA ASN A 173 22.01 6.08 13.95
C ASN A 173 20.50 5.85 14.17
N LEU A 174 19.77 5.55 13.10
CA LEU A 174 18.31 5.57 13.02
C LEU A 174 17.60 4.99 14.26
N ASP A 175 18.00 3.80 14.71
CA ASP A 175 17.40 3.17 15.88
C ASP A 175 17.64 3.94 17.18
N THR A 176 18.88 4.41 17.43
CA THR A 176 19.17 5.15 18.67
C THR A 176 18.55 6.55 18.64
N THR A 177 18.53 7.21 17.48
CA THR A 177 17.90 8.51 17.30
C THR A 177 16.40 8.45 17.53
N TRP A 178 15.69 7.50 16.91
CA TRP A 178 14.23 7.42 17.00
C TRP A 178 13.74 6.46 18.10
N ARG A 179 14.64 5.79 18.81
CA ARG A 179 14.33 4.77 19.83
C ARG A 179 13.36 3.71 19.29
N LEU A 180 13.61 3.22 18.06
CA LEU A 180 12.68 2.37 17.32
C LEU A 180 12.53 1.00 17.97
N SER A 181 13.63 0.37 18.36
CA SER A 181 13.65 -0.92 19.05
C SER A 181 12.82 -0.86 20.35
N GLU A 182 12.88 0.24 21.08
CA GLU A 182 12.06 0.43 22.28
C GLU A 182 10.56 0.49 21.95
N LEU A 183 10.19 1.32 20.97
CA LEU A 183 8.80 1.43 20.51
C LEU A 183 8.28 0.08 20.01
N TYR A 184 9.06 -0.60 19.17
CA TYR A 184 8.68 -1.87 18.57
C TYR A 184 8.46 -2.93 19.66
N GLN A 185 9.36 -3.04 20.64
CA GLN A 185 9.16 -3.93 21.79
C GLN A 185 7.88 -3.57 22.57
N ALA A 186 7.60 -2.28 22.80
CA ALA A 186 6.38 -1.86 23.48
C ALA A 186 5.11 -2.22 22.67
N ILE A 187 5.13 -2.02 21.35
CA ILE A 187 4.08 -2.44 20.43
C ILE A 187 3.88 -3.97 20.50
N ARG A 188 4.96 -4.76 20.48
CA ARG A 188 4.92 -6.23 20.53
C ARG A 188 4.33 -6.76 21.84
N ARG A 189 4.59 -6.09 22.98
CA ARG A 189 3.96 -6.44 24.26
C ARG A 189 2.44 -6.23 24.26
N ILE A 190 1.95 -5.24 23.52
CA ILE A 190 0.51 -4.93 23.41
C ILE A 190 -0.17 -5.83 22.37
N ALA A 191 0.47 -6.03 21.23
CA ALA A 191 -0.08 -6.75 20.08
C ALA A 191 1.02 -7.58 19.39
N PRO A 192 1.27 -8.83 19.83
CA PRO A 192 2.37 -9.66 19.31
C PRO A 192 2.36 -9.88 17.79
N GLY A 193 1.16 -9.94 17.19
CA GLY A 193 0.95 -10.17 15.76
C GLY A 193 0.82 -8.94 14.87
N ILE A 194 0.98 -7.73 15.42
CA ILE A 194 0.88 -6.50 14.62
C ILE A 194 2.02 -6.41 13.60
N LEU A 195 1.77 -5.93 12.39
CA LEU A 195 2.83 -5.74 11.39
C LEU A 195 3.45 -4.35 11.53
N ILE A 196 4.77 -4.25 11.41
CA ILE A 196 5.48 -2.97 11.44
C ILE A 196 6.18 -2.78 10.10
N GLY A 197 5.88 -1.67 9.41
CA GLY A 197 6.67 -1.16 8.29
C GLY A 197 7.13 0.25 8.60
N ASN A 198 8.32 0.62 8.13
CA ASN A 198 8.86 1.96 8.33
C ASN A 198 9.60 2.42 7.06
N ASN A 199 9.08 3.46 6.42
CA ASN A 199 9.57 3.97 5.17
C ASN A 199 10.77 4.90 5.36
N HIS A 200 11.83 4.41 6.01
CA HIS A 200 13.02 5.21 6.31
C HIS A 200 14.12 5.10 5.24
N HIS A 201 13.85 4.44 4.11
CA HIS A 201 14.76 4.30 2.95
C HIS A 201 16.09 3.58 3.24
N GLN A 202 16.16 2.78 4.31
CA GLN A 202 17.32 1.93 4.66
C GLN A 202 16.89 0.46 4.74
N GLN A 203 17.83 -0.45 5.02
CA GLN A 203 17.50 -1.85 5.27
C GLN A 203 16.60 -1.96 6.52
N PRO A 204 15.56 -2.82 6.52
CA PRO A 204 14.67 -2.97 7.66
C PRO A 204 15.41 -3.37 8.93
N LEU A 205 14.98 -2.79 10.06
CA LEU A 205 15.42 -3.22 11.38
C LEU A 205 14.84 -4.60 11.76
N PRO A 206 15.43 -5.35 12.70
CA PRO A 206 15.01 -6.73 13.00
C PRO A 206 13.53 -6.93 13.34
N ASP A 207 12.86 -5.92 13.91
CA ASP A 207 11.45 -5.98 14.28
C ASP A 207 10.49 -5.35 13.26
N GLU A 208 11.01 -4.86 12.14
CA GLU A 208 10.23 -4.43 10.98
C GLU A 208 9.91 -5.63 10.10
N ASP A 209 8.62 -5.81 9.83
CA ASP A 209 8.07 -6.93 9.06
C ASP A 209 8.02 -6.62 7.56
N ILE A 210 7.89 -5.34 7.21
CA ILE A 210 7.60 -4.87 5.87
C ILE A 210 8.71 -3.91 5.44
N GLN A 211 9.38 -4.23 4.35
CA GLN A 211 10.18 -3.29 3.58
C GLN A 211 9.28 -2.60 2.56
N THR A 212 9.27 -1.28 2.61
CA THR A 212 8.46 -0.44 1.73
C THR A 212 9.28 0.00 0.51
N PHE A 213 8.60 0.13 -0.63
CA PHE A 213 9.17 0.68 -1.86
C PHE A 213 8.27 1.81 -2.35
N GLU A 214 8.78 3.03 -2.36
CA GLU A 214 7.99 4.23 -2.67
C GLU A 214 8.13 4.61 -4.14
N GLN A 215 6.99 4.70 -4.85
CA GLN A 215 6.91 5.07 -6.28
C GLN A 215 7.72 4.16 -7.22
N ASP A 216 8.13 2.97 -6.76
CA ASP A 216 8.92 1.98 -7.50
C ASP A 216 8.56 0.55 -7.09
N LEU A 217 8.90 -0.40 -7.97
CA LEU A 217 8.84 -1.83 -7.65
C LEU A 217 10.07 -2.28 -6.82
N PRO A 218 9.99 -3.41 -6.10
CA PRO A 218 11.14 -3.92 -5.36
C PRO A 218 12.36 -4.13 -6.26
N GLY A 219 13.49 -3.52 -5.90
CA GLY A 219 14.75 -3.56 -6.65
C GLY A 219 14.93 -2.45 -7.68
N GLU A 220 13.96 -1.56 -7.82
CA GLU A 220 14.07 -0.33 -8.62
C GLU A 220 14.32 0.89 -7.72
N ASN A 221 14.78 1.98 -8.33
CA ASN A 221 15.01 3.25 -7.64
C ASN A 221 14.86 4.44 -8.62
N THR A 222 13.84 4.39 -9.47
CA THR A 222 13.63 5.45 -10.48
C THR A 222 13.15 6.75 -9.83
N ALA A 223 12.48 6.68 -8.68
CA ALA A 223 12.06 7.83 -7.88
C ALA A 223 13.17 8.37 -6.95
N GLY A 224 14.26 7.62 -6.74
CA GLY A 224 15.41 8.02 -5.92
C GLY A 224 15.28 7.75 -4.41
N PHE A 225 14.13 7.24 -3.95
CA PHE A 225 13.85 6.92 -2.55
C PHE A 225 14.37 5.55 -2.10
N ASN A 226 14.42 4.58 -3.01
CA ASN A 226 14.60 3.16 -2.74
C ASN A 226 16.08 2.74 -2.78
N LYS A 227 16.88 3.31 -1.87
CA LYS A 227 18.34 3.06 -1.81
C LYS A 227 18.71 1.67 -1.32
N ALA A 228 17.85 1.05 -0.51
CA ALA A 228 18.07 -0.28 0.03
C ALA A 228 17.56 -1.36 -0.93
N MET A 229 18.41 -2.32 -1.28
CA MET A 229 18.01 -3.49 -2.06
C MET A 229 16.98 -4.35 -1.29
N PRO A 230 16.11 -5.10 -1.98
CA PRO A 230 15.17 -6.01 -1.35
C PRO A 230 15.84 -7.00 -0.39
N THR A 231 15.43 -6.99 0.88
CA THR A 231 15.96 -7.85 1.94
C THR A 231 15.33 -9.23 1.88
N GLU A 232 16.13 -10.29 1.87
CA GLU A 232 15.58 -11.65 1.88
C GLU A 232 14.80 -11.95 3.17
N GLY A 233 13.68 -12.67 3.03
CA GLY A 233 12.88 -13.10 4.18
C GLY A 233 11.93 -12.05 4.76
N VAL A 234 11.96 -10.80 4.27
CA VAL A 234 11.07 -9.71 4.68
C VAL A 234 9.85 -9.61 3.74
N LEU A 235 8.74 -9.05 4.22
CA LEU A 235 7.57 -8.75 3.40
C LEU A 235 7.84 -7.50 2.55
N TYR A 236 7.36 -7.46 1.31
CA TYR A 236 7.48 -6.28 0.46
C TYR A 236 6.13 -5.61 0.24
N GLU A 237 6.12 -4.28 0.29
CA GLU A 237 4.98 -3.46 -0.08
C GLU A 237 5.45 -2.27 -0.93
N THR A 238 4.93 -2.16 -2.15
CA THR A 238 5.13 -1.00 -3.01
C THR A 238 3.97 -0.03 -2.78
N CYS A 239 4.26 1.21 -2.39
CA CYS A 239 3.28 2.28 -2.32
C CYS A 239 3.35 3.18 -3.56
N MET A 240 2.20 3.44 -4.18
CA MET A 240 2.10 4.17 -5.46
C MET A 240 0.93 5.15 -5.44
N THR A 241 1.08 6.29 -6.11
CA THR A 241 -0.01 7.26 -6.31
C THR A 241 -0.80 6.96 -7.58
N ILE A 242 -2.10 7.29 -7.61
CA ILE A 242 -2.89 7.25 -8.86
C ILE A 242 -2.50 8.40 -9.78
N ASN A 243 -2.37 9.62 -9.26
CA ASN A 243 -1.77 10.78 -9.94
C ASN A 243 -0.33 10.98 -9.48
N ASN A 244 0.17 12.21 -9.43
CA ASN A 244 1.51 12.56 -8.95
C ASN A 244 1.53 13.00 -7.46
N SER A 245 0.38 12.99 -6.78
CA SER A 245 0.23 13.53 -5.42
C SER A 245 -0.30 12.46 -4.45
N TRP A 246 0.17 12.49 -3.20
CA TRP A 246 -0.39 11.64 -2.15
C TRP A 246 -1.68 12.26 -1.58
N GLY A 247 -1.58 13.46 -1.02
CA GLY A 247 -2.71 14.28 -0.60
C GLY A 247 -3.46 14.89 -1.77
N TYR A 248 -4.68 15.38 -1.51
CA TYR A 248 -5.50 16.03 -2.54
C TYR A 248 -4.79 17.25 -3.14
N ASN A 249 -4.71 17.26 -4.47
CA ASN A 249 -4.16 18.34 -5.28
C ASN A 249 -5.11 18.62 -6.44
N ALA A 250 -5.80 19.77 -6.42
CA ALA A 250 -6.80 20.13 -7.41
C ALA A 250 -6.20 20.43 -8.80
N HIS A 251 -4.88 20.62 -8.88
CA HIS A 251 -4.17 20.94 -10.12
C HIS A 251 -3.46 19.72 -10.73
N ASP A 252 -3.48 18.56 -10.06
CA ASP A 252 -2.83 17.34 -10.53
C ASP A 252 -3.81 16.39 -11.20
N HIS A 253 -3.91 16.55 -12.53
CA HIS A 253 -4.75 15.72 -13.40
C HIS A 253 -3.98 14.58 -14.08
N ASN A 254 -2.72 14.35 -13.71
CA ASN A 254 -1.89 13.32 -14.35
C ASN A 254 -2.18 11.92 -13.80
N HIS A 255 -3.42 11.47 -13.93
CA HIS A 255 -3.84 10.18 -13.40
C HIS A 255 -3.39 9.03 -14.31
N LYS A 256 -2.69 8.05 -13.73
CA LYS A 256 -2.33 6.78 -14.37
C LYS A 256 -3.58 6.10 -14.94
N SER A 257 -3.44 5.44 -16.09
CA SER A 257 -4.56 4.76 -16.74
C SER A 257 -4.95 3.47 -16.01
N PRO A 258 -6.20 2.98 -16.16
CA PRO A 258 -6.60 1.68 -15.64
C PRO A 258 -5.66 0.53 -16.06
N GLU A 259 -5.20 0.52 -17.31
CA GLU A 259 -4.30 -0.49 -17.84
C GLU A 259 -2.97 -0.49 -17.10
N HIS A 260 -2.40 0.70 -16.86
CA HIS A 260 -1.18 0.84 -16.08
C HIS A 260 -1.36 0.30 -14.65
N LEU A 261 -2.47 0.61 -13.98
CA LEU A 261 -2.72 0.17 -12.61
C LEU A 261 -2.93 -1.36 -12.51
N ILE A 262 -3.58 -1.97 -13.51
CA ILE A 262 -3.73 -3.43 -13.60
C ILE A 262 -2.36 -4.12 -13.77
N ARG A 263 -1.50 -3.57 -14.64
CA ARG A 263 -0.15 -4.10 -14.87
C ARG A 263 0.71 -3.94 -13.63
N LEU A 264 0.71 -2.77 -13.01
CA LEU A 264 1.43 -2.47 -11.77
C LEU A 264 1.06 -3.45 -10.64
N LEU A 265 -0.22 -3.80 -10.48
CA LEU A 265 -0.65 -4.81 -9.51
C LEU A 265 -0.07 -6.20 -9.82
N ALA A 266 -0.06 -6.60 -11.09
CA ALA A 266 0.53 -7.87 -11.52
C ALA A 266 2.07 -7.87 -11.39
N GLU A 267 2.75 -6.76 -11.65
CA GLU A 267 4.19 -6.61 -11.45
C GLU A 267 4.57 -6.69 -9.97
N CYS A 268 3.82 -6.02 -9.08
CA CYS A 268 4.00 -6.16 -7.64
C CYS A 268 3.84 -7.62 -7.20
N ALA A 269 2.75 -8.28 -7.61
CA ALA A 269 2.53 -9.69 -7.30
C ALA A 269 3.63 -10.59 -7.88
N GLY A 270 4.09 -10.31 -9.09
CA GLY A 270 5.18 -10.99 -9.78
C GLY A 270 6.54 -10.82 -9.10
N ARG A 271 6.75 -9.74 -8.33
CA ARG A 271 7.93 -9.53 -7.46
C ARG A 271 7.72 -9.97 -6.02
N ASP A 272 6.61 -10.65 -5.76
CA ASP A 272 6.19 -11.13 -4.45
C ASP A 272 5.85 -10.02 -3.44
N ALA A 273 5.61 -8.80 -3.92
CA ALA A 273 5.16 -7.65 -3.13
C ALA A 273 3.64 -7.50 -3.08
N ASN A 274 3.17 -6.73 -2.09
CA ASN A 274 1.84 -6.14 -2.10
C ASN A 274 1.89 -4.76 -2.80
N LEU A 275 0.78 -4.36 -3.42
CA LEU A 275 0.56 -2.99 -3.91
C LEU A 275 -0.32 -2.23 -2.91
N LEU A 276 0.15 -1.09 -2.45
CA LEU A 276 -0.60 -0.12 -1.65
C LEU A 276 -0.87 1.13 -2.50
N LEU A 277 -2.06 1.21 -3.10
CA LEU A 277 -2.40 2.24 -4.09
C LEU A 277 -3.17 3.39 -3.44
N ASN A 278 -2.66 4.61 -3.61
CA ASN A 278 -3.14 5.79 -2.89
C ASN A 278 -4.36 6.49 -3.52
N VAL A 279 -5.21 7.01 -2.64
CA VAL A 279 -6.17 8.06 -2.92
C VAL A 279 -5.95 9.26 -1.97
N GLY A 280 -6.10 10.48 -2.49
CA GLY A 280 -6.18 11.71 -1.71
C GLY A 280 -7.62 12.23 -1.67
N PRO A 281 -8.39 12.02 -0.59
CA PRO A 281 -9.74 12.54 -0.47
C PRO A 281 -9.78 14.07 -0.39
N LYS A 282 -10.86 14.65 -0.90
CA LYS A 282 -11.17 16.09 -0.87
C LYS A 282 -11.41 16.59 0.57
N PRO A 283 -11.36 17.91 0.81
CA PRO A 283 -11.63 18.47 2.14
C PRO A 283 -13.05 18.20 2.66
N ASP A 284 -14.01 17.91 1.78
CA ASP A 284 -15.37 17.53 2.16
C ASP A 284 -15.50 16.06 2.63
N GLY A 285 -14.45 15.24 2.46
CA GLY A 285 -14.42 13.81 2.80
C GLY A 285 -14.78 12.85 1.67
N THR A 286 -14.97 13.34 0.43
CA THR A 286 -15.21 12.48 -0.74
C THR A 286 -13.90 12.03 -1.40
N ILE A 287 -13.88 10.82 -1.98
CA ILE A 287 -12.78 10.38 -2.85
C ILE A 287 -13.05 10.90 -4.27
N GLN A 288 -12.00 11.37 -4.95
CA GLN A 288 -12.07 11.89 -6.32
C GLN A 288 -12.70 10.87 -7.28
N ALA A 289 -13.56 11.33 -8.19
CA ALA A 289 -14.29 10.46 -9.11
C ALA A 289 -13.34 9.69 -10.05
N GLU A 290 -12.29 10.36 -10.49
CA GLU A 290 -11.21 9.85 -11.33
C GLU A 290 -10.49 8.67 -10.66
N HIS A 291 -10.29 8.76 -9.33
CA HIS A 291 -9.70 7.69 -8.54
C HIS A 291 -10.68 6.51 -8.41
N ILE A 292 -11.96 6.78 -8.12
CA ILE A 292 -12.99 5.74 -8.03
C ILE A 292 -13.11 4.97 -9.35
N GLU A 293 -13.20 5.66 -10.48
CA GLU A 293 -13.31 5.06 -11.82
C GLU A 293 -12.18 4.06 -12.09
N ARG A 294 -10.93 4.45 -11.80
CA ARG A 294 -9.73 3.63 -12.00
C ARG A 294 -9.70 2.44 -11.06
N LEU A 295 -10.03 2.65 -9.79
CA LEU A 295 -10.13 1.58 -8.80
C LEU A 295 -11.22 0.56 -9.18
N GLU A 296 -12.36 1.04 -9.68
CA GLU A 296 -13.41 0.15 -10.16
C GLU A 296 -12.99 -0.62 -11.40
N ALA A 297 -12.25 -0.01 -12.33
CA ALA A 297 -11.70 -0.71 -13.50
C ALA A 297 -10.76 -1.86 -13.09
N VAL A 298 -9.84 -1.62 -12.14
CA VAL A 298 -8.99 -2.67 -11.55
C VAL A 298 -9.86 -3.76 -10.90
N GLY A 299 -10.90 -3.36 -10.18
CA GLY A 299 -11.88 -4.28 -9.58
C GLY A 299 -12.63 -5.14 -10.60
N ARG A 300 -12.98 -4.59 -11.78
CA ARG A 300 -13.61 -5.35 -12.87
C ARG A 300 -12.68 -6.44 -13.39
N TRP A 301 -11.42 -6.10 -13.64
CA TRP A 301 -10.40 -7.05 -14.08
C TRP A 301 -10.17 -8.17 -13.04
N LEU A 302 -10.08 -7.80 -11.75
CA LEU A 302 -9.87 -8.75 -10.65
C LEU A 302 -11.03 -9.74 -10.45
N ARG A 303 -12.26 -9.43 -10.88
CA ARG A 303 -13.36 -10.41 -10.80
C ARG A 303 -13.11 -11.64 -11.67
N ALA A 304 -12.51 -11.46 -12.84
CA ALA A 304 -12.15 -12.55 -13.74
C ALA A 304 -10.77 -13.14 -13.38
N ASN A 305 -9.81 -12.29 -13.00
CA ASN A 305 -8.40 -12.69 -12.92
C ASN A 305 -7.81 -12.75 -11.50
N GLY A 306 -8.60 -12.48 -10.45
CA GLY A 306 -8.11 -12.33 -9.08
C GLY A 306 -7.40 -13.56 -8.51
N LYS A 307 -7.66 -14.77 -9.02
CA LYS A 307 -6.94 -16.00 -8.65
C LYS A 307 -5.44 -15.94 -8.97
N ALA A 308 -5.05 -15.14 -9.96
CA ALA A 308 -3.65 -14.92 -10.32
C ALA A 308 -2.95 -13.87 -9.44
N ILE A 309 -3.70 -13.17 -8.57
CA ILE A 309 -3.15 -12.18 -7.65
C ILE A 309 -3.19 -12.70 -6.21
N TYR A 310 -4.38 -12.97 -5.67
CA TYR A 310 -4.53 -13.27 -4.24
C TYR A 310 -3.96 -14.65 -3.88
N GLY A 311 -3.20 -14.70 -2.78
CA GLY A 311 -2.63 -15.96 -2.27
C GLY A 311 -1.54 -16.58 -3.14
N THR A 312 -1.13 -15.92 -4.23
CA THR A 312 -0.03 -16.38 -5.09
C THR A 312 1.33 -16.01 -4.50
N ARG A 313 2.42 -16.43 -5.15
CA ARG A 313 3.82 -16.03 -4.89
C ARG A 313 4.47 -15.58 -6.19
N GLY A 314 5.33 -14.57 -6.09
CA GLY A 314 6.09 -14.04 -7.22
C GLY A 314 7.41 -14.77 -7.47
N ARG A 315 8.28 -14.11 -8.24
CA ARG A 315 9.64 -14.53 -8.61
C ARG A 315 9.67 -15.91 -9.28
N VAL A 316 8.67 -16.17 -10.13
CA VAL A 316 8.52 -17.45 -10.84
C VAL A 316 9.60 -17.61 -11.92
N PHE A 317 9.88 -16.55 -12.66
CA PHE A 317 10.91 -16.49 -13.69
C PHE A 317 11.88 -15.33 -13.39
N SER A 318 13.12 -15.44 -13.85
CA SER A 318 14.13 -14.39 -13.73
C SER A 318 13.89 -13.22 -14.69
N SER A 319 13.23 -13.46 -15.83
CA SER A 319 12.91 -12.46 -16.83
C SER A 319 11.54 -12.73 -17.46
N THR A 320 10.74 -11.68 -17.61
CA THR A 320 9.38 -11.72 -18.16
C THR A 320 9.13 -10.52 -19.09
N PRO A 321 9.77 -10.44 -20.27
CA PRO A 321 9.62 -9.30 -21.19
C PRO A 321 8.18 -9.12 -21.72
N TRP A 322 7.34 -10.13 -21.52
CA TRP A 322 5.95 -10.20 -21.93
C TRP A 322 4.95 -9.73 -20.85
N GLY A 323 5.42 -9.55 -19.61
CA GLY A 323 4.62 -9.07 -18.49
C GLY A 323 5.14 -9.60 -17.14
N ALA A 324 4.33 -10.37 -16.42
CA ALA A 324 4.66 -10.88 -15.08
C ALA A 324 4.17 -12.32 -14.86
N ALA A 325 4.70 -12.99 -13.83
CA ALA A 325 4.27 -14.34 -13.49
C ALA A 325 4.08 -14.51 -11.98
N THR A 326 3.01 -15.21 -11.61
CA THR A 326 2.73 -15.60 -10.22
C THR A 326 2.45 -17.09 -10.15
N ARG A 327 2.52 -17.68 -8.95
CA ARG A 327 2.24 -19.10 -8.75
C ARG A 327 1.51 -19.40 -7.46
N THR A 328 0.76 -20.48 -7.46
CA THR A 328 0.36 -21.22 -6.25
C THR A 328 1.07 -22.58 -6.27
N ASN A 329 0.74 -23.46 -5.32
CA ASN A 329 1.26 -24.83 -5.35
C ASN A 329 0.74 -25.63 -6.55
N GLY A 330 -0.44 -25.31 -7.10
CA GLY A 330 -1.08 -26.07 -8.17
C GLY A 330 -1.12 -25.38 -9.53
N SER A 331 -0.70 -24.11 -9.62
CA SER A 331 -0.79 -23.38 -10.88
C SER A 331 0.25 -22.28 -10.99
N ILE A 332 0.66 -22.01 -12.23
CA ILE A 332 1.41 -20.81 -12.62
C ILE A 332 0.47 -19.93 -13.44
N TYR A 333 0.47 -18.63 -13.18
CA TYR A 333 -0.31 -17.65 -13.92
C TYR A 333 0.64 -16.74 -14.69
N LEU A 334 0.45 -16.67 -16.00
CA LEU A 334 1.18 -15.79 -16.89
C LEU A 334 0.32 -14.55 -17.12
N HIS A 335 0.79 -13.39 -16.70
CA HIS A 335 0.18 -12.09 -16.97
C HIS A 335 0.83 -11.47 -18.22
N ILE A 336 0.07 -11.32 -19.30
CA ILE A 336 0.59 -10.99 -20.63
C ILE A 336 -0.05 -9.68 -21.12
N TRP A 337 0.79 -8.67 -21.36
CA TRP A 337 0.40 -7.40 -21.99
C TRP A 337 1.37 -6.96 -23.09
N ASN A 338 2.53 -7.62 -23.20
CA ASN A 338 3.47 -7.44 -24.30
C ASN A 338 3.71 -8.80 -24.98
N PRO A 339 2.79 -9.28 -25.83
CA PRO A 339 2.90 -10.62 -26.40
C PRO A 339 4.16 -10.73 -27.27
N PRO A 340 4.80 -11.92 -27.34
CA PRO A 340 5.92 -12.13 -28.24
C PRO A 340 5.50 -11.94 -29.71
N GLU A 341 6.46 -11.62 -30.58
CA GLU A 341 6.22 -11.49 -32.03
C GLU A 341 5.72 -12.81 -32.65
N HIS A 342 6.16 -13.95 -32.10
CA HIS A 342 5.67 -15.27 -32.48
C HIS A 342 4.46 -15.68 -31.64
N SER A 343 3.59 -16.53 -32.18
CA SER A 343 2.39 -17.00 -31.47
C SER A 343 2.65 -17.88 -30.24
N TYR A 344 3.91 -18.14 -29.88
CA TYR A 344 4.27 -18.99 -28.73
C TYR A 344 5.25 -18.29 -27.79
N LEU A 345 4.94 -18.39 -26.50
CA LEU A 345 5.85 -18.03 -25.42
C LEU A 345 6.62 -19.28 -24.96
N ALA A 346 7.96 -19.22 -25.00
CA ALA A 346 8.81 -20.30 -24.52
C ALA A 346 9.17 -20.09 -23.04
N LEU A 347 8.80 -21.05 -22.19
CA LEU A 347 9.06 -21.02 -20.75
C LEU A 347 10.08 -22.09 -20.38
N SER A 348 11.19 -21.68 -19.79
CA SER A 348 12.22 -22.59 -19.28
C SER A 348 11.76 -23.20 -17.94
N MET A 349 11.38 -24.47 -17.95
CA MET A 349 10.77 -25.16 -16.80
C MET A 349 11.33 -26.58 -16.65
N SER A 350 12.51 -26.71 -16.05
CA SER A 350 13.28 -27.96 -16.02
C SER A 350 12.69 -29.09 -15.15
N ALA A 351 11.81 -28.77 -14.20
CA ALA A 351 11.30 -29.75 -13.22
C ALA A 351 9.77 -29.77 -13.06
N THR A 352 9.04 -28.98 -13.85
CA THR A 352 7.60 -28.76 -13.64
C THR A 352 6.82 -29.13 -14.88
N ARG A 353 6.05 -30.23 -14.81
CA ARG A 353 5.21 -30.66 -15.92
C ARG A 353 3.88 -29.90 -15.89
N ILE A 354 3.55 -29.28 -17.02
CA ILE A 354 2.26 -28.60 -17.22
C ILE A 354 1.26 -29.59 -17.82
N LYS A 355 0.13 -29.79 -17.14
CA LYS A 355 -0.97 -30.67 -17.56
C LYS A 355 -1.85 -30.00 -18.62
N GLN A 356 -2.25 -28.77 -18.34
CA GLN A 356 -3.15 -28.01 -19.20
C GLN A 356 -2.90 -26.51 -19.06
N ALA A 357 -3.36 -25.75 -20.06
CA ALA A 357 -3.38 -24.30 -20.02
C ALA A 357 -4.74 -23.78 -20.47
N CYS A 358 -5.21 -22.69 -19.86
CA CYS A 358 -6.43 -22.00 -20.25
C CYS A 358 -6.34 -20.49 -20.00
N LEU A 359 -7.16 -19.72 -20.71
CA LEU A 359 -7.41 -18.33 -20.35
C LEU A 359 -8.15 -18.29 -19.01
N LEU A 360 -7.60 -17.59 -18.02
CA LEU A 360 -8.17 -17.58 -16.67
C LEU A 360 -9.58 -16.99 -16.63
N ALA A 361 -9.81 -15.94 -17.44
CA ALA A 361 -11.08 -15.22 -17.46
C ALA A 361 -12.24 -16.02 -18.08
N THR A 362 -11.97 -16.83 -19.11
CA THR A 362 -13.01 -17.52 -19.90
C THR A 362 -13.00 -19.03 -19.71
N GLY A 363 -11.88 -19.60 -19.25
CA GLY A 363 -11.65 -21.05 -19.19
C GLY A 363 -11.32 -21.68 -20.55
N GLU A 364 -11.23 -20.89 -21.61
CA GLU A 364 -10.93 -21.40 -22.95
C GLU A 364 -9.54 -22.07 -22.99
N PRO A 365 -9.41 -23.29 -23.55
CA PRO A 365 -8.14 -23.99 -23.61
C PRO A 365 -7.08 -23.25 -24.44
N VAL A 366 -5.86 -23.27 -23.95
CA VAL A 366 -4.67 -22.72 -24.63
C VAL A 366 -3.76 -23.88 -25.00
N LYS A 367 -3.29 -23.92 -26.26
CA LYS A 367 -2.39 -24.98 -26.72
C LYS A 367 -1.03 -24.86 -26.04
N ILE A 368 -0.50 -26.00 -25.57
CA ILE A 368 0.85 -26.11 -25.03
C ILE A 368 1.62 -27.21 -25.76
N ARG A 369 2.93 -27.01 -25.92
CA ARG A 369 3.85 -28.02 -26.45
C ARG A 369 5.08 -28.13 -25.55
N HIS A 370 5.48 -29.36 -25.22
CA HIS A 370 6.70 -29.64 -24.47
C HIS A 370 7.81 -30.02 -25.45
N ALA A 371 8.95 -29.33 -25.42
CA ALA A 371 10.13 -29.67 -26.20
C ALA A 371 11.39 -29.06 -25.56
N ASN A 372 12.54 -29.76 -25.63
CA ASN A 372 13.84 -29.24 -25.20
C ASN A 372 13.87 -28.64 -23.78
N ASN A 373 13.22 -29.29 -22.79
CA ASN A 373 13.06 -28.79 -21.41
C ASN A 373 12.34 -27.43 -21.30
N GLN A 374 11.54 -27.08 -22.30
CA GLN A 374 10.71 -25.88 -22.33
C GLN A 374 9.24 -26.22 -22.55
N VAL A 375 8.38 -25.34 -22.06
CA VAL A 375 6.94 -25.34 -22.35
C VAL A 375 6.66 -24.17 -23.29
N PHE A 376 6.16 -24.46 -24.48
CA PHE A 376 5.70 -23.47 -25.44
C PHE A 376 4.20 -23.27 -25.24
N VAL A 377 3.79 -22.07 -24.83
CA VAL A 377 2.40 -21.70 -24.58
C VAL A 377 1.90 -20.83 -25.71
N GLN A 378 0.82 -21.20 -26.38
CA GLN A 378 0.24 -20.37 -27.45
C GLN A 378 -0.37 -19.10 -26.85
N VAL A 379 0.10 -17.94 -27.28
CA VAL A 379 -0.46 -16.65 -26.87
C VAL A 379 -1.49 -16.22 -27.90
N PRO A 380 -2.74 -15.91 -27.51
CA PRO A 380 -3.75 -15.42 -28.45
C PRO A 380 -3.33 -14.09 -29.07
N HIS A 381 -3.67 -13.90 -30.35
CA HIS A 381 -3.47 -12.64 -31.06
C HIS A 381 -4.73 -12.28 -31.86
N PRO A 382 -5.36 -11.11 -31.61
CA PRO A 382 -5.03 -10.13 -30.58
C PRO A 382 -5.23 -10.68 -29.15
N LEU A 383 -4.65 -10.01 -28.15
CA LEU A 383 -4.90 -10.34 -26.74
C LEU A 383 -6.38 -10.08 -26.40
N PRO A 384 -7.09 -11.03 -25.75
CA PRO A 384 -8.49 -10.85 -25.33
C PRO A 384 -8.67 -9.67 -24.36
N ASP A 385 -7.66 -9.44 -23.52
CA ASP A 385 -7.56 -8.27 -22.65
C ASP A 385 -6.17 -7.64 -22.85
N SER A 386 -6.14 -6.48 -23.51
CA SER A 386 -4.90 -5.75 -23.78
C SER A 386 -4.31 -5.03 -22.56
N ALA A 387 -5.10 -4.86 -21.49
CA ALA A 387 -4.58 -4.37 -20.22
C ALA A 387 -3.71 -5.45 -19.57
N ASN A 388 -4.25 -6.67 -19.46
CA ASN A 388 -3.54 -7.85 -18.98
C ASN A 388 -4.35 -9.14 -19.25
N THR A 389 -3.90 -9.95 -20.21
CA THR A 389 -4.44 -11.30 -20.46
C THR A 389 -3.76 -12.30 -19.54
N VAL A 390 -4.53 -13.10 -18.82
CA VAL A 390 -3.99 -14.11 -17.89
C VAL A 390 -4.19 -15.52 -18.43
N ILE A 391 -3.09 -16.25 -18.59
CA ILE A 391 -3.10 -17.69 -18.90
C ILE A 391 -2.75 -18.47 -17.63
N GLN A 392 -3.62 -19.37 -17.20
CA GLN A 392 -3.34 -20.32 -16.14
C GLN A 392 -2.70 -21.58 -16.72
N LEU A 393 -1.59 -22.00 -16.14
CA LEU A 393 -0.93 -23.29 -16.37
C LEU A 393 -1.15 -24.18 -15.15
N GLU A 394 -1.81 -25.31 -15.31
CA GLU A 394 -1.95 -26.29 -14.24
C GLU A 394 -0.70 -27.15 -14.12
N VAL A 395 -0.15 -27.20 -12.91
CA VAL A 395 1.06 -27.96 -12.59
C VAL A 395 0.70 -29.36 -12.13
N SER A 396 1.52 -30.34 -12.52
CA SER A 396 1.28 -31.76 -12.25
C SER A 396 1.45 -32.18 -10.81
#